data_AF-A0A368EZ65-F1
#
_entry.id   AF-A0A368EZ65-F1
#
_cell.length_a   1.000
_cell.length_b   1.000
_cell.length_c   1.000
_cell.angle_alpha   90.00
_cell.angle_beta   90.00
_cell.angle_gamma   90.00
#
_symmetry.space_group_name_H-M   'P 1'
#
loop_
_entity.id
_entity.type
_entity.pdbx_description
1 polymer ?
#
loop_
_entity_poly.entity_id
_entity_poly.type
_entity_poly.pdbx_seq_one_letter_code
_entity_poly.pdbx_strand_id
1 'polypeptide(L)'
;MSLLDLWTAGQETTTVTLKWAFAYLLLHPQVKTRIEKELLSITKGQRLLSITDRPNTPYYSAVINVSFKILDEGTSSPEMLHQGNPSLCFDCTYKLLERHI
;
A
#
# COMPACT_ATOMS: atom_id res chain seq x y z
N MET A 1 -21.46 12.41 -19.17
CA MET A 1 -20.34 12.21 -18.25
C MET A 1 -19.93 13.57 -17.73
N SER A 2 -20.24 13.88 -16.47
CA SER A 2 -19.91 15.16 -15.85
C SER A 2 -18.54 15.10 -15.18
N LEU A 3 -17.86 16.24 -14.99
CA LEU A 3 -16.60 16.31 -14.24
C LEU A 3 -16.72 15.69 -12.83
N LEU A 4 -17.91 15.83 -12.23
CA LEU A 4 -18.23 15.28 -10.92
C LEU A 4 -18.22 13.74 -10.91
N ASP A 5 -18.68 13.10 -11.99
CA ASP A 5 -18.68 11.64 -12.11
C ASP A 5 -17.24 11.12 -12.19
N LEU A 6 -16.38 11.81 -12.97
CA LEU A 6 -14.96 11.49 -13.08
C LEU A 6 -14.23 11.66 -11.74
N TRP A 7 -14.47 12.78 -11.05
CA TRP A 7 -13.88 13.04 -9.73
C TRP A 7 -14.28 11.98 -8.71
N THR A 8 -15.57 11.63 -8.67
CA THR A 8 -16.10 10.63 -7.73
C THR A 8 -15.51 9.25 -8.01
N ALA A 9 -15.41 8.84 -9.29
CA ALA A 9 -14.76 7.58 -9.65
C ALA A 9 -13.27 7.52 -9.25
N GLY A 10 -12.54 8.64 -9.36
CA GLY A 10 -11.16 8.75 -8.90
C GLY A 10 -11.02 8.71 -7.37
N GLN A 11 -11.98 9.30 -6.66
CA GLN A 11 -12.01 9.34 -5.20
C GLN A 11 -12.27 7.96 -4.59
N GLU A 12 -13.21 7.19 -5.13
CA GLU A 12 -13.53 5.84 -4.64
C GLU A 12 -12.31 4.92 -4.71
N THR A 13 -11.66 4.87 -5.88
CA THR A 13 -10.45 4.04 -6.09
C THR A 13 -9.30 4.48 -5.18
N THR A 14 -9.06 5.80 -5.05
CA THR A 14 -8.00 6.34 -4.19
C THR A 14 -8.27 6.09 -2.71
N THR A 15 -9.51 6.25 -2.25
CA THR A 15 -9.89 6.04 -0.84
C THR A 15 -9.71 4.58 -0.43
N VAL A 16 -10.17 3.65 -1.27
CA VAL A 16 -10.02 2.22 -1.00
C VAL A 16 -8.53 1.83 -1.03
N THR A 17 -7.75 2.34 -1.98
CA THR A 17 -6.28 2.17 -2.03
C THR A 17 -5.62 2.57 -0.72
N LEU A 18 -5.90 3.79 -0.26
CA LEU A 18 -5.28 4.34 0.94
C LEU A 18 -5.71 3.59 2.20
N LYS A 19 -6.98 3.19 2.30
CA LYS A 19 -7.48 2.41 3.45
C LYS A 19 -6.70 1.10 3.60
N TRP A 20 -6.55 0.33 2.53
CA TRP A 20 -5.80 -0.92 2.58
C TRP A 20 -4.31 -0.71 2.84
N ALA A 21 -3.69 0.29 2.19
CA ALA A 21 -2.29 0.62 2.42
C ALA A 21 -2.02 1.02 3.88
N PHE A 22 -2.88 1.85 4.48
CA PHE A 22 -2.75 2.24 5.89
C PHE A 22 -3.04 1.08 6.85
N ALA A 23 -4.06 0.26 6.59
CA ALA A 23 -4.35 -0.92 7.40
C ALA A 23 -3.15 -1.89 7.42
N TYR A 24 -2.52 -2.12 6.26
CA TYR A 24 -1.31 -2.95 6.17
C TYR A 24 -0.14 -2.38 6.97
N LEU A 25 0.11 -1.06 6.86
CA LEU A 25 1.17 -0.39 7.62
C LEU A 25 0.93 -0.42 9.13
N LEU A 26 -0.33 -0.32 9.57
CA LEU A 26 -0.71 -0.38 10.99
C LEU A 26 -0.58 -1.80 11.56
N LEU A 27 -0.93 -2.82 10.79
CA LEU A 27 -0.82 -4.22 11.20
C LEU A 27 0.64 -4.70 11.23
N HIS A 28 1.51 -4.15 10.38
CA HIS A 28 2.90 -4.58 10.27
C HIS A 28 3.89 -3.42 10.51
N PRO A 29 4.16 -3.06 11.79
CA PRO A 29 5.14 -2.01 12.12
C PRO A 29 6.57 -2.37 11.67
N GLN A 30 6.86 -3.66 11.46
CA GLN A 30 8.13 -4.13 10.91
C GLN A 30 8.35 -3.67 9.47
N VAL A 31 7.29 -3.70 8.64
CA VAL A 31 7.33 -3.22 7.25
C VAL A 31 7.61 -1.72 7.22
N LYS A 32 6.90 -0.94 8.04
CA LYS A 32 7.13 0.50 8.18
C LYS A 32 8.59 0.80 8.53
N THR A 33 9.12 0.12 9.54
CA THR A 33 10.52 0.31 9.97
C THR A 33 11.51 -0.04 8.86
N ARG A 34 11.22 -1.06 8.05
CA ARG A 34 12.06 -1.49 6.93
C ARG A 34 12.03 -0.48 5.78
N ILE A 35 10.86 0.08 5.47
CA ILE A 35 10.70 1.19 4.51
C ILE A 35 11.49 2.41 4.98
N GLU A 36 11.34 2.81 6.25
CA GLU A 36 12.06 3.96 6.80
C GLU A 36 13.58 3.76 6.72
N LYS A 37 14.09 2.57 7.03
CA LYS A 37 15.52 2.24 6.87
C LYS A 37 15.98 2.31 5.41
N GLU A 38 15.20 1.79 4.47
CA GLU A 38 15.50 1.86 3.04
C GLU A 38 15.56 3.32 2.56
N LEU A 39 14.55 4.12 2.92
CA LEU A 39 14.48 5.54 2.58
C LEU A 39 15.64 6.33 3.20
N LEU A 40 15.93 6.12 4.48
CA LEU A 40 17.06 6.76 5.16
C LEU A 40 18.40 6.40 4.54
N SER A 41 18.56 5.16 4.07
CA SER A 41 19.77 4.69 3.36
C SER A 41 19.99 5.47 2.07
N ILE A 42 18.94 5.67 1.26
CA ILE A 42 19.02 6.37 -0.04
C ILE A 42 19.25 7.88 0.13
N THR A 43 18.60 8.44 1.15
CA THR A 43 18.70 9.86 1.47
C THR A 43 19.98 10.19 2.24
N LYS A 44 20.65 9.18 2.83
CA LYS A 44 21.77 9.33 3.78
C LYS A 44 21.46 10.28 4.95
N GLY A 45 20.18 10.49 5.25
CA GLY A 45 19.69 11.44 6.26
C GLY A 45 19.94 12.93 5.95
N GLN A 46 20.39 13.30 4.75
CA GLN A 46 20.84 14.67 4.45
C GLN A 46 19.88 15.47 3.56
N ARG A 47 18.95 14.82 2.85
CA ARG A 47 18.04 15.48 1.88
C ARG A 47 16.57 15.11 2.09
N LEU A 48 15.64 15.89 1.57
CA LEU A 48 14.23 15.48 1.50
C LEU A 48 14.06 14.39 0.41
N LEU A 49 13.08 13.52 0.61
CA LEU A 49 12.73 12.48 -0.37
C LEU A 49 12.19 13.13 -1.65
N SER A 50 12.78 12.77 -2.79
CA SER A 50 12.32 13.23 -4.10
C SER A 50 11.65 12.09 -4.87
N ILE A 51 10.73 12.42 -5.77
CA ILE A 51 10.12 11.46 -6.71
C ILE A 51 11.20 10.78 -7.57
N THR A 52 12.33 11.45 -7.80
CA THR A 52 13.47 10.95 -8.57
C THR A 52 14.17 9.77 -7.88
N ASP A 53 13.96 9.58 -6.58
CA ASP A 53 14.58 8.51 -5.79
C ASP A 53 13.73 7.22 -5.78
N ARG A 54 12.51 7.27 -6.32
CA ARG A 54 11.60 6.12 -6.48
C ARG A 54 12.23 4.87 -7.12
N PRO A 55 13.08 4.94 -8.17
CA PRO A 55 13.71 3.73 -8.72
C PRO A 55 14.68 3.06 -7.74
N ASN A 56 15.18 3.78 -6.73
CA ASN A 56 16.13 3.27 -5.75
C ASN A 56 15.44 2.64 -4.52
N THR A 57 14.10 2.64 -4.45
CA THR A 57 13.32 2.07 -3.35
C THR A 57 12.57 0.80 -3.77
N PRO A 58 13.25 -0.34 -4.00
CA PRO A 58 12.62 -1.58 -4.45
C PRO A 58 11.63 -2.12 -3.42
N TYR A 59 11.91 -2.04 -2.11
CA TYR A 59 11.03 -2.56 -1.07
C TYR A 59 9.74 -1.74 -0.96
N TYR A 60 9.86 -0.41 -0.88
CA TYR A 60 8.70 0.48 -0.90
C TYR A 60 7.82 0.30 -2.15
N SER A 61 8.44 0.15 -3.33
CA SER A 61 7.72 -0.08 -4.59
C SER A 61 6.96 -1.40 -4.58
N ALA A 62 7.57 -2.47 -4.04
CA ALA A 62 6.92 -3.77 -3.89
C ALA A 62 5.69 -3.68 -2.96
N VAL A 63 5.79 -2.97 -1.84
CA VAL A 63 4.66 -2.78 -0.89
C VAL A 63 3.50 -2.05 -1.56
N ILE A 64 3.77 -0.99 -2.33
CA ILE A 64 2.72 -0.29 -3.08
C ILE A 64 2.08 -1.22 -4.11
N ASN A 65 2.87 -1.99 -4.85
CA ASN A 65 2.35 -2.89 -5.87
C ASN A 65 1.44 -3.97 -5.28
N VAL A 66 1.82 -4.52 -4.13
CA VAL A 66 0.98 -5.46 -3.36
C VAL A 66 -0.30 -4.78 -2.91
N SER A 67 -0.21 -3.55 -2.37
CA SER A 67 -1.38 -2.78 -1.95
C SER A 67 -2.34 -2.52 -3.12
N PHE A 68 -1.81 -2.24 -4.31
CA PHE A 68 -2.60 -2.07 -5.53
C PHE A 68 -3.25 -3.38 -5.98
N LYS A 69 -2.52 -4.50 -5.91
CA LYS A 69 -3.04 -5.82 -6.27
C LYS A 69 -4.21 -6.26 -5.39
N ILE A 70 -4.19 -5.93 -4.10
CA ILE A 70 -5.30 -6.19 -3.18
C ILE A 70 -6.59 -5.49 -3.65
N LEU A 71 -6.48 -4.33 -4.31
CA LEU A 71 -7.63 -3.61 -4.85
C LEU A 71 -8.21 -4.28 -6.09
N ASP A 72 -7.33 -4.74 -6.98
CA ASP A 72 -7.70 -5.38 -8.25
C ASP A 72 -8.41 -6.73 -8.00
N GLU A 73 -8.07 -7.42 -6.90
CA GLU A 73 -8.76 -8.64 -6.44
C GLU A 73 -10.21 -8.41 -5.93
N GLY A 74 -10.74 -7.17 -6.04
CA GLY A 74 -12.20 -6.96 -6.03
C GLY A 74 -12.84 -6.69 -4.67
N THR A 75 -12.13 -6.08 -3.71
CA THR A 75 -12.74 -5.57 -2.47
C THR A 75 -13.52 -4.27 -2.71
N SER A 76 -14.56 -4.32 -3.54
CA SER A 76 -15.44 -3.20 -3.82
C SER A 76 -16.56 -3.11 -2.77
N SER A 77 -16.23 -2.78 -1.52
CA SER A 77 -17.10 -2.04 -0.57
C SER A 77 -16.53 -1.99 0.85
N PRO A 78 -16.59 -0.84 1.56
CA PRO A 78 -16.16 -0.70 2.96
C PRO A 78 -17.06 -1.41 3.99
N GLU A 79 -18.12 -2.12 3.58
CA GLU A 79 -18.98 -2.92 4.48
C GLU A 79 -18.32 -4.21 5.00
N MET A 80 -17.16 -4.60 4.47
CA MET A 80 -16.49 -5.85 4.84
C MET A 80 -15.67 -5.80 6.14
N LEU A 81 -15.53 -4.64 6.80
CA LEU A 81 -14.93 -4.60 8.15
C LEU A 81 -15.81 -5.25 9.22
N HIS A 82 -17.09 -5.52 8.92
CA HIS A 82 -18.02 -6.14 9.86
C HIS A 82 -18.08 -7.67 9.75
N GLN A 83 -17.51 -8.28 8.70
CA GLN A 83 -17.42 -9.72 8.56
C GLN A 83 -15.96 -10.13 8.70
N GLY A 84 -15.61 -10.66 9.87
CA GLY A 84 -14.32 -11.31 10.11
C GLY A 84 -14.09 -12.47 9.16
N ASN A 85 -13.65 -12.17 7.94
CA ASN A 85 -13.34 -13.15 6.92
C ASN A 85 -11.84 -13.45 6.96
N PRO A 86 -11.42 -14.62 7.46
CA PRO A 86 -10.03 -15.00 7.62
C PRO A 86 -9.28 -15.27 6.28
N SER A 87 -9.96 -15.18 5.13
CA SER A 87 -9.31 -15.37 3.82
C SER A 87 -8.59 -14.13 3.28
N LEU A 88 -8.89 -12.91 3.79
CA LEU A 88 -8.09 -11.70 3.53
C LEU A 88 -6.95 -11.58 4.54
N CYS A 89 -6.14 -12.62 4.60
CA CYS A 89 -5.08 -12.73 5.59
C CYS A 89 -3.93 -11.82 5.14
N PHE A 90 -3.86 -10.59 5.69
CA PHE A 90 -2.71 -9.70 5.53
C PHE A 90 -1.37 -10.43 5.77
N ASP A 91 -1.37 -11.48 6.62
CA ASP A 91 -0.22 -12.38 6.83
C ASP A 91 0.13 -13.24 5.61
N CYS A 92 -0.83 -13.73 4.81
CA CYS A 92 -0.53 -14.42 3.55
C CYS A 92 0.12 -13.47 2.55
N THR A 93 -0.37 -12.23 2.49
CA THR A 93 0.19 -11.20 1.61
C THR A 93 1.57 -10.73 2.07
N TYR A 94 1.78 -10.62 3.38
CA TYR A 94 3.09 -10.38 3.99
C TYR A 94 4.08 -11.51 3.65
N LYS A 95 3.66 -12.78 3.76
CA LYS A 95 4.48 -13.93 3.36
C LYS A 95 4.81 -13.93 1.87
N LEU A 96 3.90 -13.46 1.00
CA LEU A 96 4.19 -13.28 -0.43
C LEU A 96 5.19 -12.16 -0.68
N LEU A 97 5.11 -11.05 0.06
CA LEU A 97 6.09 -9.96 0.01
C LEU A 97 7.49 -10.46 0.42
N GLU A 98 7.60 -11.24 1.49
CA GLU A 98 8.88 -11.84 1.91
C GLU A 98 9.41 -12.91 0.95
N ARG A 99 8.57 -13.50 0.10
CA ARG A 99 8.97 -14.53 -0.87
C ARG A 99 9.45 -13.96 -2.21
N HIS A 100 9.15 -12.69 -2.50
CA HIS A 100 9.44 -12.02 -3.78
C HIS A 100 10.52 -10.93 -3.68
N ILE A 101 11.18 -10.79 -2.53
CA ILE A 101 12.37 -9.97 -2.28
C ILE A 101 13.52 -10.90 -1.91
#